data_AF-A0A3C1RDE6-F1
#
_entry.id   AF-A0A3C1RDE6-F1
#
_cell.length_a   1.000
_cell.length_b   1.000
_cell.length_c   1.000
_cell.angle_alpha   90.00
_cell.angle_beta   90.00
_cell.angle_gamma   90.00
#
_symmetry.space_group_name_H-M   'P 1'
#
loop_
_entity.id
_entity.type
_entity.pdbx_description
1 polymer ?
#
loop_
_entity_poly.entity_id
_entity_poly.type
_entity_poly.pdbx_seq_one_letter_code
_entity_poly.pdbx_strand_id
1 'polypeptide(L)'
;MKIKIASDIKSRLNKKYISEVPVVISVKPDYRSFLDNHSLFIKNAISRGSCLSLLDVDFRISETTFWDSENFEDYAKYIFWTFNEKFCNKLIVRTKEIKPDDISSFIEIFAENPHPYIGTIGHPTDPYLNFCGKKLQSLNKNKFLNDAYELDKHNRERLLHKLKAIDTTRKAEFIATQAEDLMSSVSITDRDATKISTPEKGKEAKQIGAKQQKPELAYPERKKKQPFTDLLKSTELKNRIQEKLTEADIPFMLFKKANLVGNNRNPDGFNSAVAVMIVIFKSLGYFKEDFSFDEILDAYLKETGNSIGKINHFKRHYMKNKYFKTYKEDLFDLNISKID
;
A
#
# COMPACT_ATOMS: atom_id res chain seq x y z
N MET A 1 25.90 -4.19 -17.47
CA MET A 1 25.18 -5.49 -17.43
C MET A 1 23.81 -5.30 -18.08
N LYS A 2 23.47 -6.02 -19.17
CA LYS A 2 22.14 -5.88 -19.79
C LYS A 2 21.13 -6.71 -19.00
N ILE A 3 20.22 -6.06 -18.28
CA ILE A 3 19.13 -6.73 -17.55
C ILE A 3 18.19 -7.37 -18.59
N LYS A 4 18.06 -8.70 -18.54
CA LYS A 4 17.25 -9.48 -19.48
C LYS A 4 15.86 -9.69 -18.86
N ILE A 5 14.83 -9.11 -19.48
CA ILE A 5 13.42 -9.33 -19.10
C ILE A 5 13.03 -10.74 -19.52
N ALA A 6 12.33 -11.48 -18.66
CA ALA A 6 11.76 -12.79 -19.00
C ALA A 6 10.79 -12.66 -20.20
N SER A 7 10.85 -13.62 -21.12
CA SER A 7 10.13 -13.55 -22.41
C SER A 7 8.61 -13.52 -22.27
N ASP A 8 8.08 -14.18 -21.24
CA ASP A 8 6.67 -14.20 -20.87
C ASP A 8 6.18 -12.82 -20.40
N ILE A 9 6.94 -12.15 -19.54
CA ILE A 9 6.64 -10.78 -19.07
C ILE A 9 6.65 -9.82 -20.25
N LYS A 10 7.67 -9.92 -21.12
CA LYS A 10 7.77 -9.10 -22.33
C LYS A 10 6.58 -9.34 -23.27
N SER A 11 6.20 -10.60 -23.48
CA SER A 11 5.05 -10.97 -24.31
C SER A 11 3.75 -10.36 -23.77
N ARG A 12 3.51 -10.48 -22.45
CA ARG A 12 2.34 -9.91 -21.78
C ARG A 12 2.29 -8.39 -21.91
N LEU A 13 3.41 -7.71 -21.66
CA LEU A 13 3.52 -6.26 -21.78
C LEU A 13 3.39 -5.74 -23.22
N ASN A 14 3.77 -6.55 -24.21
CA ASN A 14 3.57 -6.21 -25.63
C ASN A 14 2.09 -6.33 -26.05
N LYS A 15 1.35 -7.29 -25.46
CA LYS A 15 -0.09 -7.44 -25.71
C LYS A 15 -0.88 -6.25 -25.16
N LYS A 16 -0.48 -5.72 -24.01
CA LYS A 16 -1.08 -4.54 -23.36
C LYS A 16 -0.11 -3.38 -23.39
N TYR A 17 0.05 -2.79 -24.58
CA TYR A 17 1.04 -1.75 -24.78
C TYR A 17 0.68 -0.49 -23.99
N ILE A 18 -0.57 -0.06 -24.09
CA ILE A 18 -1.20 0.96 -23.26
C ILE A 18 -2.60 0.48 -22.84
N SER A 19 -2.97 0.76 -21.61
CA SER A 19 -4.20 0.31 -20.96
C SER A 19 -5.05 1.52 -20.59
N GLU A 20 -6.36 1.41 -20.81
CA GLU A 20 -7.35 2.33 -20.25
C GLU A 20 -7.63 1.96 -18.80
N VAL A 21 -7.68 2.97 -17.92
CA VAL A 21 -8.06 2.83 -16.52
C VAL A 21 -9.40 3.56 -16.33
N PRO A 22 -10.54 2.84 -16.29
CA PRO A 22 -11.85 3.47 -16.15
C PRO A 22 -12.04 4.07 -14.75
N VAL A 23 -12.66 5.25 -14.66
CA VAL A 23 -12.80 5.97 -13.38
C VAL A 23 -14.20 5.91 -12.74
N VAL A 24 -15.28 5.63 -13.48
CA VAL A 24 -16.65 5.51 -12.88
C VAL A 24 -17.60 4.58 -13.64
N ILE A 25 -17.19 3.91 -14.72
CA ILE A 25 -18.13 3.11 -15.51
C ILE A 25 -17.71 1.64 -15.45
N SER A 26 -18.69 0.75 -15.30
CA SER A 26 -18.59 -0.71 -15.51
C SER A 26 -18.24 -1.06 -16.97
N VAL A 27 -17.29 -0.34 -17.55
CA VAL A 27 -16.65 -0.71 -18.80
C VAL A 27 -15.44 -1.52 -18.40
N LYS A 28 -15.35 -2.75 -18.89
CA LYS A 28 -14.14 -3.56 -18.72
C LYS A 28 -12.95 -2.73 -19.24
N PRO A 29 -11.83 -2.64 -18.50
CA PRO A 29 -10.64 -1.95 -18.97
C PRO A 29 -10.28 -2.43 -20.38
N ASP A 30 -10.26 -1.50 -21.33
CA ASP A 30 -9.81 -1.79 -22.69
C ASP A 30 -8.30 -1.56 -22.80
N TYR A 31 -7.65 -2.20 -23.76
CA TYR A 31 -6.22 -2.03 -24.00
C TYR A 31 -5.91 -2.19 -25.47
N ARG A 32 -4.80 -1.56 -25.90
CA ARG A 32 -4.27 -1.70 -27.25
C ARG A 32 -2.99 -2.50 -27.28
N SER A 33 -2.86 -3.34 -28.30
CA SER A 33 -1.64 -4.08 -28.59
C SER A 33 -0.64 -3.21 -29.37
N PHE A 34 0.63 -3.65 -29.43
CA PHE A 34 1.70 -2.87 -30.05
C PHE A 34 1.48 -2.49 -31.53
N LEU A 35 0.78 -3.32 -32.32
CA LEU A 35 0.64 -3.17 -33.78
C LEU A 35 -0.55 -2.32 -34.22
N ASP A 36 -1.25 -1.74 -33.25
CA ASP A 36 -2.55 -1.12 -33.45
C ASP A 36 -2.50 0.43 -33.48
N ASN A 37 -3.58 1.09 -33.94
CA ASN A 37 -3.68 2.56 -33.95
C ASN A 37 -3.83 3.14 -32.51
N HIS A 38 -2.69 3.36 -31.86
CA HIS A 38 -2.57 3.92 -30.50
C HIS A 38 -3.21 5.30 -30.36
N SER A 39 -3.03 6.18 -31.36
CA SER A 39 -3.55 7.55 -31.32
C SER A 39 -5.07 7.58 -31.17
N LEU A 40 -5.78 6.81 -32.00
CA LEU A 40 -7.25 6.74 -31.92
C LEU A 40 -7.73 6.15 -30.59
N PHE A 41 -7.04 5.14 -30.07
CA PHE A 41 -7.38 4.55 -28.77
C PHE A 41 -7.19 5.53 -27.62
N ILE A 42 -6.03 6.19 -27.55
CA ILE A 42 -5.73 7.20 -26.53
C ILE A 42 -6.78 8.31 -26.59
N LYS A 43 -7.06 8.84 -27.78
CA LYS A 43 -8.08 9.88 -27.98
C LYS A 43 -9.45 9.44 -27.49
N ASN A 44 -9.86 8.20 -27.77
CA ASN A 44 -11.14 7.66 -27.33
C ASN A 44 -11.20 7.42 -25.82
N ALA A 45 -10.11 6.97 -25.19
CA ALA A 45 -10.04 6.81 -23.74
C ALA A 45 -10.12 8.17 -23.03
N ILE A 46 -9.38 9.17 -23.53
CA ILE A 46 -9.43 10.55 -23.02
C ILE A 46 -10.83 11.15 -23.20
N SER A 47 -11.48 10.95 -24.35
CA SER A 47 -12.82 11.50 -24.60
C SER A 47 -13.89 10.90 -23.69
N ARG A 48 -13.73 9.64 -23.26
CA ARG A 48 -14.55 9.02 -22.21
C ARG A 48 -14.26 9.58 -20.80
N GLY A 49 -13.15 10.28 -20.62
CA GLY A 49 -12.64 10.72 -19.33
C GLY A 49 -12.04 9.58 -18.52
N SER A 50 -11.53 8.53 -19.17
CA SER A 50 -10.76 7.47 -18.53
C SER A 50 -9.31 7.91 -18.34
N CYS A 51 -8.62 7.25 -17.41
CA CYS A 51 -7.18 7.38 -17.22
C CYS A 51 -6.40 6.43 -18.15
N LEU A 52 -5.08 6.61 -18.22
CA LEU A 52 -4.19 5.75 -19.01
C LEU A 52 -3.05 5.20 -18.16
N SER A 53 -2.61 3.97 -18.43
CA SER A 53 -1.43 3.37 -17.81
C SER A 53 -0.66 2.51 -18.81
N LEU A 54 0.65 2.39 -18.60
CA LEU A 54 1.55 1.49 -19.34
C LEU A 54 1.79 0.17 -18.60
N LEU A 55 1.29 0.06 -17.37
CA LEU A 55 1.34 -1.16 -16.58
C LEU A 55 0.20 -2.10 -16.99
N ASP A 56 0.48 -3.40 -16.93
CA ASP A 56 -0.52 -4.46 -16.97
C ASP A 56 -1.00 -4.79 -15.54
N VAL A 57 -1.60 -3.80 -14.89
CA VAL A 57 -2.20 -3.92 -13.56
C VAL A 57 -3.61 -3.33 -13.63
N ASP A 58 -4.55 -3.99 -12.95
CA ASP A 58 -5.91 -3.50 -12.81
C ASP A 58 -5.95 -2.41 -11.73
N PHE A 59 -6.10 -1.16 -12.16
CA PHE A 59 -6.26 -0.01 -11.28
C PHE A 59 -7.75 0.29 -11.07
N ARG A 60 -8.15 0.46 -9.81
CA ARG A 60 -9.55 0.70 -9.44
C ARG A 60 -9.72 2.12 -8.91
N ILE A 61 -9.84 3.05 -9.85
CA ILE A 61 -10.08 4.44 -9.54
C ILE A 61 -11.59 4.69 -9.50
N SER A 62 -12.05 5.31 -8.42
CA SER A 62 -13.39 5.87 -8.29
C SER A 62 -13.34 7.14 -7.45
N GLU A 63 -14.46 7.86 -7.38
CA GLU A 63 -14.56 9.04 -6.51
C GLU A 63 -14.36 8.72 -5.02
N THR A 64 -14.55 7.46 -4.61
CA THR A 64 -14.39 7.02 -3.21
C THR A 64 -13.05 6.36 -2.94
N THR A 65 -12.36 5.83 -3.96
CA THR A 65 -11.08 5.12 -3.80
C THR A 65 -9.87 5.93 -4.24
N PHE A 66 -10.06 7.05 -4.96
CA PHE A 66 -8.94 7.84 -5.47
C PHE A 66 -8.04 8.38 -4.36
N TRP A 67 -8.63 8.89 -3.27
CA TRP A 67 -7.92 9.46 -2.11
C TRP A 67 -7.49 8.41 -1.07
N ASP A 68 -7.47 7.13 -1.44
CA ASP A 68 -6.96 6.08 -0.56
C ASP A 68 -5.43 6.18 -0.47
N SER A 69 -4.91 6.42 0.73
CA SER A 69 -3.48 6.57 0.98
C SER A 69 -2.66 5.34 0.61
N GLU A 70 -3.26 4.15 0.57
CA GLU A 70 -2.56 2.93 0.16
C GLU A 70 -2.23 2.90 -1.34
N ASN A 71 -3.08 3.52 -2.15
CA ASN A 71 -3.00 3.43 -3.62
C ASN A 71 -2.60 4.75 -4.27
N PHE A 72 -2.72 5.87 -3.55
CA PHE A 72 -2.52 7.20 -4.09
C PHE A 72 -1.14 7.41 -4.70
N GLU A 73 -0.09 6.88 -4.06
CA GLU A 73 1.28 6.96 -4.56
C GLU A 73 1.43 6.25 -5.92
N ASP A 74 0.87 5.05 -6.07
CA ASP A 74 0.89 4.32 -7.34
C ASP A 74 0.09 5.04 -8.43
N TYR A 75 -1.03 5.67 -8.06
CA TYR A 75 -1.81 6.50 -8.99
C TYR A 75 -1.03 7.71 -9.44
N ALA A 76 -0.32 8.39 -8.53
CA ALA A 76 0.51 9.54 -8.85
C ALA A 76 1.70 9.14 -9.73
N LYS A 77 2.33 7.98 -9.47
CA LYS A 77 3.51 7.48 -10.17
C LYS A 77 3.23 6.91 -11.54
N TYR A 78 2.12 6.21 -11.76
CA TYR A 78 2.00 5.32 -12.93
C TYR A 78 0.73 5.50 -13.76
N ILE A 79 -0.05 6.53 -13.48
CA ILE A 79 -1.32 6.80 -14.18
C ILE A 79 -1.33 8.22 -14.73
N PHE A 80 -1.68 8.34 -16.01
CA PHE A 80 -2.05 9.63 -16.60
C PHE A 80 -3.47 9.97 -16.19
N TRP A 81 -3.62 11.07 -15.48
CA TRP A 81 -4.89 11.55 -14.94
C TRP A 81 -5.67 12.31 -16.01
N THR A 82 -6.12 11.57 -17.02
CA THR A 82 -6.88 12.09 -18.15
C THR A 82 -8.39 12.09 -17.91
N PHE A 83 -8.81 12.18 -16.65
CA PHE A 83 -10.23 12.21 -16.33
C PHE A 83 -10.90 13.50 -16.81
N ASN A 84 -12.20 13.40 -17.10
CA ASN A 84 -12.99 14.55 -17.49
C ASN A 84 -13.24 15.52 -16.32
N GLU A 85 -13.65 16.74 -16.66
CA GLU A 85 -13.87 17.81 -15.69
C GLU A 85 -14.91 17.42 -14.62
N LYS A 86 -15.97 16.71 -14.99
CA LYS A 86 -17.00 16.25 -14.04
C LYS A 86 -16.40 15.35 -12.96
N PHE A 87 -15.53 14.42 -13.32
CA PHE A 87 -14.86 13.56 -12.35
C PHE A 87 -13.83 14.32 -11.51
N CYS A 88 -13.04 15.21 -12.13
CA CYS A 88 -12.12 16.10 -11.41
C CYS A 88 -12.84 16.89 -10.31
N ASN A 89 -13.98 17.50 -10.64
CA ASN A 89 -14.79 18.26 -9.69
C ASN A 89 -15.31 17.40 -8.54
N LYS A 90 -15.70 16.15 -8.81
CA LYS A 90 -16.08 15.20 -7.75
C LYS A 90 -14.91 14.94 -6.80
N LEU A 91 -13.71 14.70 -7.32
CA LEU A 91 -12.51 14.50 -6.50
C LEU A 91 -12.19 15.74 -5.65
N ILE A 92 -12.31 16.94 -6.23
CA ILE A 92 -12.16 18.22 -5.53
C ILE A 92 -13.14 18.34 -4.37
N VAL A 93 -14.42 18.00 -4.56
CA VAL A 93 -15.42 18.05 -3.47
C VAL A 93 -15.03 17.09 -2.34
N ARG A 94 -14.59 15.88 -2.69
CA ARG A 94 -14.18 14.84 -1.75
C ARG A 94 -12.92 15.18 -0.96
N THR A 95 -12.11 16.16 -1.39
CA THR A 95 -10.94 16.60 -0.59
C THR A 95 -11.30 17.07 0.82
N LYS A 96 -12.55 17.51 1.03
CA LYS A 96 -13.06 17.88 2.36
C LYS A 96 -13.16 16.70 3.32
N GLU A 97 -13.33 15.49 2.80
CA GLU A 97 -13.50 14.25 3.56
C GLU A 97 -12.14 13.62 3.95
N ILE A 98 -11.03 14.14 3.40
CA ILE A 98 -9.69 13.62 3.68
C ILE A 98 -9.27 13.97 5.11
N LYS A 99 -8.73 12.98 5.81
CA LYS A 99 -8.20 13.15 7.16
C LYS A 99 -7.07 14.18 7.16
N PRO A 100 -6.97 15.05 8.18
CA PRO A 100 -5.90 16.04 8.26
C PRO A 100 -4.50 15.46 8.04
N ASP A 101 -4.20 14.33 8.69
CA ASP A 101 -2.89 13.69 8.63
C ASP A 101 -2.51 13.20 7.21
N ASP A 102 -3.49 12.84 6.39
CA ASP A 102 -3.26 12.33 5.04
C ASP A 102 -3.01 13.47 4.02
N ILE A 103 -3.49 14.69 4.28
CA ILE A 103 -3.38 15.82 3.33
C ILE A 103 -1.92 16.18 3.04
N SER A 104 -1.10 16.29 4.09
CA SER A 104 0.32 16.62 3.93
C SER A 104 1.05 15.55 3.12
N SER A 105 0.76 14.27 3.41
CA SER A 105 1.33 13.15 2.66
C SER A 105 0.93 13.20 1.17
N PHE A 106 -0.32 13.50 0.85
CA PHE A 106 -0.73 13.65 -0.55
C PHE A 106 -0.04 14.80 -1.25
N ILE A 107 0.10 15.97 -0.60
CA ILE A 107 0.82 17.12 -1.17
C ILE A 107 2.28 16.77 -1.47
N GLU A 108 2.95 16.05 -0.57
CA GLU A 108 4.32 15.56 -0.77
C GLU A 108 4.40 14.59 -1.94
N ILE A 109 3.52 13.59 -2.01
CA ILE A 109 3.46 12.63 -3.13
C ILE A 109 3.27 13.35 -4.48
N PHE A 110 2.42 14.38 -4.53
CA PHE A 110 2.25 15.23 -5.72
C PHE A 110 3.53 15.96 -6.11
N ALA A 111 4.25 16.52 -5.13
CA ALA A 111 5.46 17.28 -5.35
C ALA A 111 6.61 16.39 -5.86
N GLU A 112 6.70 15.16 -5.35
CA GLU A 112 7.65 14.15 -5.81
C GLU A 112 7.28 13.57 -7.18
N ASN A 113 5.98 13.57 -7.51
CA ASN A 113 5.45 12.95 -8.73
C ASN A 113 4.59 13.94 -9.56
N PRO A 114 5.17 15.04 -10.07
CA PRO A 114 4.44 16.06 -10.83
C PRO A 114 3.83 15.57 -12.15
N HIS A 115 4.30 14.43 -12.67
CA HIS A 115 3.74 13.73 -13.82
C HIS A 115 4.04 12.23 -13.70
N PRO A 116 3.32 11.34 -14.41
CA PRO A 116 3.54 9.91 -14.26
C PRO A 116 4.87 9.47 -14.91
N TYR A 117 5.34 8.30 -14.49
CA TYR A 117 6.50 7.57 -15.00
C TYR A 117 7.86 8.28 -14.81
N ILE A 118 7.97 9.18 -13.83
CA ILE A 118 9.25 9.78 -13.45
C ILE A 118 10.26 8.70 -13.08
N GLY A 119 11.48 8.81 -13.61
CA GLY A 119 12.57 7.87 -13.34
C GLY A 119 12.41 6.47 -13.95
N THR A 120 11.35 6.20 -14.74
CA THR A 120 11.15 4.87 -15.34
C THR A 120 11.98 4.65 -16.61
N ILE A 121 12.36 5.72 -17.30
CA ILE A 121 13.26 5.67 -18.46
C ILE A 121 14.66 5.29 -17.98
N GLY A 122 15.13 4.11 -18.42
CA GLY A 122 16.46 3.63 -18.01
C GLY A 122 16.52 3.13 -16.57
N HIS A 123 15.38 2.73 -15.99
CA HIS A 123 15.31 2.27 -14.60
C HIS A 123 16.37 1.16 -14.34
N PRO A 124 17.27 1.34 -13.35
CA PRO A 124 18.53 0.59 -13.27
C PRO A 124 18.36 -0.84 -12.76
N THR A 125 17.28 -1.14 -12.04
CA THR A 125 17.13 -2.40 -11.28
C THR A 125 15.82 -3.14 -11.57
N ASP A 126 14.84 -2.45 -12.16
CA ASP A 126 13.51 -3.01 -12.44
C ASP A 126 13.34 -3.20 -13.95
N PRO A 127 13.43 -4.45 -14.45
CA PRO A 127 13.23 -4.76 -15.86
C PRO A 127 11.85 -4.37 -16.39
N TYR A 128 10.81 -4.44 -15.54
CA TYR A 128 9.43 -4.14 -15.89
C TYR A 128 9.22 -2.63 -16.05
N LEU A 129 9.66 -1.83 -15.08
CA LEU A 129 9.59 -0.36 -15.19
C LEU A 129 10.46 0.18 -16.32
N ASN A 130 11.66 -0.38 -16.53
CA ASN A 130 12.51 -0.03 -17.66
C ASN A 130 11.81 -0.31 -19.00
N PHE A 131 11.02 -1.39 -19.09
CA PHE A 131 10.20 -1.67 -20.26
C PHE A 131 9.11 -0.62 -20.47
N CYS A 132 8.38 -0.25 -19.42
CA CYS A 132 7.39 0.82 -19.48
C CYS A 132 8.02 2.16 -19.88
N GLY A 133 9.22 2.49 -19.39
CA GLY A 133 9.98 3.67 -19.81
C GLY A 133 10.30 3.67 -21.31
N LYS A 134 10.66 2.51 -21.88
CA LYS A 134 10.85 2.38 -23.35
C LYS A 134 9.55 2.56 -24.12
N LYS A 135 8.43 2.04 -23.62
CA LYS A 135 7.11 2.29 -24.24
C LYS A 135 6.79 3.78 -24.25
N LEU A 136 7.00 4.44 -23.11
CA LEU A 136 6.79 5.86 -22.94
C LEU A 136 7.59 6.67 -23.96
N GLN A 137 8.90 6.37 -24.09
CA GLN A 137 9.75 7.00 -25.11
C GLN A 137 9.21 6.80 -26.53
N SER A 138 8.78 5.59 -26.86
CA SER A 138 8.22 5.29 -28.18
C SER A 138 6.93 6.07 -28.47
N LEU A 139 6.03 6.18 -27.49
CA LEU A 139 4.77 6.92 -27.63
C LEU A 139 5.03 8.43 -27.73
N ASN A 140 5.99 8.95 -26.95
CA ASN A 140 6.38 10.36 -26.97
C ASN A 140 7.07 10.77 -28.27
N LYS A 141 7.92 9.90 -28.82
CA LYS A 141 8.56 10.14 -30.13
C LYS A 141 7.53 10.43 -31.22
N ASN A 142 6.38 9.74 -31.16
CA ASN A 142 5.28 9.90 -32.11
C ASN A 142 4.22 10.92 -31.66
N LYS A 143 4.46 11.64 -30.54
CA LYS A 143 3.55 12.64 -29.95
C LYS A 143 2.15 12.10 -29.61
N PHE A 144 2.01 10.78 -29.39
CA PHE A 144 0.71 10.18 -29.11
C PHE A 144 0.15 10.52 -27.72
N LEU A 145 0.99 11.01 -26.81
CA LEU A 145 0.62 11.31 -25.42
C LEU A 145 0.51 12.82 -25.12
N ASN A 146 0.62 13.71 -26.12
CA ASN A 146 0.60 15.16 -25.87
C ASN A 146 -0.67 15.59 -25.12
N ASP A 147 -1.84 15.27 -25.65
CA ASP A 147 -3.13 15.57 -25.00
C ASP A 147 -3.23 14.95 -23.60
N ALA A 148 -2.67 13.75 -23.43
CA ALA A 148 -2.66 13.07 -22.14
C ALA A 148 -1.81 13.81 -21.10
N TYR A 149 -0.65 14.33 -21.48
CA TYR A 149 0.22 15.13 -20.60
C TYR A 149 -0.40 16.47 -20.25
N GLU A 150 -1.00 17.17 -21.21
CA GLU A 150 -1.64 18.46 -20.95
C GLU A 150 -2.79 18.31 -19.96
N LEU A 151 -3.65 17.31 -20.18
CA LEU A 151 -4.79 17.06 -19.31
C LEU A 151 -4.37 16.53 -17.93
N ASP A 152 -3.38 15.62 -17.87
CA ASP A 152 -2.79 15.13 -16.61
C ASP A 152 -2.22 16.28 -15.78
N LYS A 153 -1.41 17.14 -16.40
CA LYS A 153 -0.83 18.32 -15.74
C LYS A 153 -1.93 19.23 -15.18
N HIS A 154 -2.90 19.58 -16.02
CA HIS A 154 -4.01 20.44 -15.61
C HIS A 154 -4.80 19.85 -14.42
N ASN A 155 -5.12 18.57 -14.48
CA ASN A 155 -5.85 17.88 -13.42
C ASN A 155 -5.02 17.79 -12.12
N ARG A 156 -3.73 17.48 -12.20
CA ARG A 156 -2.83 17.44 -11.05
C ARG A 156 -2.72 18.80 -10.36
N GLU A 157 -2.52 19.86 -11.14
CA GLU A 157 -2.42 21.22 -10.62
C GLU A 157 -3.69 21.65 -9.88
N ARG A 158 -4.86 21.35 -10.44
CA ARG A 158 -6.15 21.66 -9.81
C ARG A 158 -6.34 20.95 -8.47
N LEU A 159 -6.05 19.65 -8.43
CA LEU A 159 -6.17 18.84 -7.22
C LEU A 159 -5.16 19.29 -6.16
N LEU A 160 -3.91 19.51 -6.54
CA LEU A 160 -2.86 19.98 -5.65
C LEU A 160 -3.16 21.37 -5.08
N HIS A 161 -3.63 22.29 -5.91
CA HIS A 161 -4.05 23.62 -5.46
C HIS A 161 -5.16 23.51 -4.41
N LYS A 162 -6.14 22.62 -4.62
CA LYS A 162 -7.20 22.41 -3.64
C LYS A 162 -6.69 21.84 -2.31
N LEU A 163 -5.81 20.85 -2.35
CA LEU A 163 -5.20 20.26 -1.16
C LEU A 163 -4.42 21.31 -0.36
N LYS A 164 -3.57 22.10 -1.02
CA LYS A 164 -2.80 23.17 -0.37
C LYS A 164 -3.68 24.22 0.29
N ALA A 165 -4.79 24.59 -0.35
CA ALA A 165 -5.75 25.52 0.24
C ALA A 165 -6.36 24.96 1.52
N ILE A 166 -6.76 23.68 1.53
CA ILE A 166 -7.30 23.02 2.73
C ILE A 166 -6.26 22.90 3.83
N ASP A 167 -5.04 22.49 3.49
CA ASP A 167 -3.91 22.40 4.43
C ASP A 167 -3.63 23.74 5.10
N THR A 168 -3.61 24.82 4.31
CA THR A 168 -3.40 26.19 4.82
C THR A 168 -4.52 26.63 5.77
N THR A 169 -5.79 26.40 5.39
CA THR A 169 -6.94 26.75 6.22
C THR A 169 -6.92 25.98 7.55
N ARG A 170 -6.67 24.66 7.53
CA ARG A 170 -6.62 23.85 8.76
C ARG A 170 -5.47 24.24 9.68
N LYS A 171 -4.30 24.57 9.11
CA LYS A 171 -3.16 25.09 9.89
C LYS A 171 -3.49 26.42 10.55
N ALA A 172 -4.18 27.32 9.86
CA ALA A 172 -4.62 28.60 10.42
C ALA A 172 -5.64 28.40 11.55
N GLU A 173 -6.63 27.52 11.37
CA GLU A 173 -7.63 27.17 12.40
C GLU A 173 -6.97 26.62 13.66
N PHE A 174 -6.01 25.70 13.51
CA PHE A 174 -5.28 25.12 14.63
C PHE A 174 -4.46 26.15 15.43
N ILE A 175 -3.83 27.12 14.75
CA ILE A 175 -3.10 28.21 15.40
C ILE A 175 -4.06 29.13 16.16
N ALA A 176 -5.23 29.44 15.58
CA ALA A 176 -6.24 30.27 16.22
C ALA A 176 -6.77 29.63 17.52
N THR A 177 -7.09 28.33 17.50
CA THR A 177 -7.55 27.60 18.69
C THR A 177 -6.51 27.59 19.81
N GLN A 178 -5.23 27.35 19.48
CA GLN A 178 -4.16 27.39 20.50
C GLN A 178 -3.98 28.78 21.13
N ALA A 179 -4.15 29.85 20.33
CA ALA A 179 -4.06 31.21 20.84
C ALA A 179 -5.21 31.53 21.82
N GLU A 180 -6.42 31.07 21.53
CA GLU A 180 -7.58 31.22 22.43
C GLU A 180 -7.39 30.45 23.75
N ASP A 181 -6.90 29.22 23.69
CA ASP A 181 -6.61 28.41 24.88
C ASP A 181 -5.56 29.07 25.78
N LEU A 182 -4.47 29.61 25.20
CA LEU A 182 -3.46 30.35 25.94
C LEU A 182 -4.02 31.61 26.61
N MET A 183 -4.84 32.39 25.90
CA MET A 183 -5.45 33.60 26.45
C MET A 183 -6.44 33.31 27.58
N SER A 184 -7.18 32.19 27.50
CA SER A 184 -8.07 31.76 28.58
C SER A 184 -7.30 31.34 29.84
N SER A 185 -6.16 30.66 29.68
CA SER A 185 -5.33 30.17 30.81
C SER A 185 -4.65 31.29 31.62
N VAL A 186 -4.39 32.45 31.01
CA VAL A 186 -3.76 33.60 31.68
C VAL A 186 -4.71 34.31 32.64
N SER A 187 -6.03 34.14 32.49
CA SER A 187 -7.04 34.81 33.34
C SER A 187 -7.37 34.10 34.66
N ILE A 188 -6.72 32.98 34.98
CA ILE A 188 -6.98 32.18 36.21
C ILE A 188 -5.87 32.34 37.28
N THR A 189 -4.78 33.06 37.01
CA THR A 189 -3.67 33.22 37.97
C THR A 189 -3.45 34.66 38.43
N ASP A 190 -4.51 35.28 38.96
CA ASP A 190 -4.40 36.47 39.82
C ASP A 190 -5.10 36.20 41.16
N ARG A 191 -4.51 35.31 41.96
CA ARG A 191 -4.64 35.18 43.44
C ARG A 191 -3.84 33.96 43.90
N ASP A 192 -2.53 34.08 44.03
CA ASP A 192 -1.87 34.00 45.34
C ASP A 192 -0.36 34.15 45.26
N ALA A 193 0.16 34.64 46.36
CA ALA A 193 1.45 35.28 46.56
C ALA A 193 2.69 34.36 46.44
N THR A 194 3.71 34.91 45.78
CA THR A 194 5.07 35.10 46.31
C THR A 194 5.81 33.89 46.90
N LYS A 195 6.80 33.37 46.15
CA LYS A 195 8.13 33.11 46.72
C LYS A 195 9.24 33.12 45.68
N ILE A 196 10.18 34.01 45.93
CA ILE A 196 11.38 34.34 45.17
C ILE A 196 12.46 33.30 45.46
N SER A 197 13.11 32.78 44.41
CA SER A 197 14.49 32.30 44.49
C SER A 197 15.21 32.47 43.15
N THR A 198 16.27 33.27 43.19
CA THR A 198 17.19 33.70 42.12
C THR A 198 18.18 32.58 41.70
N PRO A 199 19.01 32.80 40.64
CA PRO A 199 19.47 31.74 39.75
C PRO A 199 20.93 31.33 39.94
N GLU A 200 21.26 30.08 39.62
CA GLU A 200 22.63 29.63 39.41
C GLU A 200 22.99 29.54 37.92
N LYS A 201 24.04 30.28 37.57
CA LYS A 201 24.81 30.19 36.32
C LYS A 201 25.61 28.88 36.29
N GLY A 202 25.62 28.18 35.16
CA GLY A 202 26.39 26.94 35.03
C GLY A 202 26.67 26.45 33.62
N LYS A 203 27.53 27.18 32.90
CA LYS A 203 28.60 26.69 31.99
C LYS A 203 28.26 25.92 30.69
N GLU A 204 28.84 26.48 29.63
CA GLU A 204 29.18 25.88 28.34
C GLU A 204 29.91 24.53 28.48
N ALA A 205 29.61 23.58 27.59
CA ALA A 205 30.52 22.50 27.25
C ALA A 205 30.44 22.18 25.75
N LYS A 206 31.64 22.05 25.19
CA LYS A 206 32.00 22.02 23.78
C LYS A 206 31.53 20.76 23.05
N GLN A 207 31.29 20.96 21.75
CA GLN A 207 31.37 19.94 20.72
C GLN A 207 32.72 19.21 20.77
N ILE A 208 32.67 17.87 20.81
CA ILE A 208 33.77 17.01 20.39
C ILE A 208 33.20 16.00 19.40
N GLY A 209 33.57 16.17 18.12
CA GLY A 209 33.39 15.16 17.10
C GLY A 209 34.41 14.05 17.29
N ALA A 210 33.93 12.82 17.42
CA ALA A 210 34.75 11.61 17.34
C ALA A 210 34.19 10.72 16.22
N LYS A 211 34.98 10.58 15.15
CA LYS A 211 34.78 9.56 14.12
C LYS A 211 34.96 8.18 14.76
N GLN A 212 33.88 7.44 14.96
CA GLN A 212 33.96 6.01 15.25
C GLN A 212 34.19 5.25 13.95
N GLN A 213 35.39 4.71 13.80
CA GLN A 213 35.65 3.59 12.88
C GLN A 213 34.86 2.38 13.41
N LYS A 214 33.99 1.84 12.55
CA LYS A 214 33.15 0.68 12.81
C LYS A 214 34.03 -0.59 12.76
N PRO A 215 34.20 -1.34 13.85
CA PRO A 215 34.81 -2.66 13.79
C PRO A 215 33.83 -3.60 13.09
N GLU A 216 34.30 -4.31 12.08
CA GLU A 216 33.56 -5.37 11.40
C GLU A 216 33.51 -6.60 12.34
N LEU A 217 32.54 -6.61 13.26
CA LEU A 217 32.23 -7.77 14.09
C LEU A 217 31.54 -8.81 13.21
N ALA A 218 32.24 -9.90 12.92
CA ALA A 218 31.65 -11.11 12.38
C ALA A 218 30.61 -11.64 13.37
N TYR A 219 29.32 -11.49 13.02
CA TYR A 219 28.23 -12.01 13.84
C TYR A 219 28.21 -13.54 13.74
N PRO A 220 28.14 -14.28 14.86
CA PRO A 220 27.96 -15.72 14.82
C PRO A 220 26.66 -16.04 14.09
N GLU A 221 26.70 -17.02 13.19
CA GLU A 221 25.54 -17.51 12.46
C GLU A 221 24.43 -17.89 13.46
N ARG A 222 23.42 -17.01 13.61
CA ARG A 222 22.23 -17.30 14.39
C ARG A 222 21.52 -18.46 13.71
N LYS A 223 21.59 -19.66 14.31
CA LYS A 223 20.70 -20.79 13.95
C LYS A 223 19.28 -20.23 13.90
N LYS A 224 18.67 -20.23 12.71
CA LYS A 224 17.32 -19.68 12.48
C LYS A 224 16.34 -20.43 13.38
N LYS A 225 15.91 -19.79 14.47
CA LYS A 225 14.91 -20.35 15.38
C LYS A 225 13.60 -20.54 14.60
N GLN A 226 12.94 -21.69 14.80
CA GLN A 226 11.64 -21.98 14.20
C GLN A 226 10.52 -21.37 15.06
N PRO A 227 9.49 -20.73 14.44
CA PRO A 227 8.42 -20.05 15.17
C PRO A 227 7.40 -21.00 15.81
N PHE A 228 7.34 -22.24 15.34
CA PHE A 228 6.44 -23.26 15.87
C PHE A 228 6.88 -23.70 17.26
N THR A 229 5.91 -23.81 18.17
CA THR A 229 6.10 -24.58 19.41
C THR A 229 6.14 -26.08 19.08
N ASP A 230 6.64 -26.89 20.01
CA ASP A 230 6.63 -28.35 19.82
C ASP A 230 5.20 -28.91 19.74
N LEU A 231 4.21 -28.18 20.26
CA LEU A 231 2.79 -28.51 20.17
C LEU A 231 2.34 -28.61 18.71
N LEU A 232 2.64 -27.59 17.89
CA LEU A 232 2.26 -27.57 16.48
C LEU A 232 3.02 -28.59 15.61
N LYS A 233 3.96 -29.37 16.16
CA LYS A 233 4.55 -30.52 15.45
C LYS A 233 3.66 -31.76 15.49
N SER A 234 2.74 -31.84 16.45
CA SER A 234 1.81 -32.97 16.58
C SER A 234 0.78 -32.97 15.45
N THR A 235 0.73 -34.06 14.69
CA THR A 235 -0.31 -34.29 13.65
C THR A 235 -1.71 -34.29 14.27
N GLU A 236 -1.87 -34.82 15.48
CA GLU A 236 -3.15 -34.87 16.18
C GLU A 236 -3.65 -33.47 16.51
N LEU A 237 -2.78 -32.60 17.02
CA LEU A 237 -3.17 -31.23 17.32
C LEU A 237 -3.51 -30.45 16.04
N LYS A 238 -2.76 -30.63 14.95
CA LYS A 238 -3.10 -30.04 13.64
C LYS A 238 -4.50 -30.47 13.17
N ASN A 239 -4.89 -31.72 13.40
CA ASN A 239 -6.23 -32.22 13.07
C ASN A 239 -7.30 -31.55 13.96
N ARG A 240 -7.06 -31.40 15.27
CA ARG A 240 -8.01 -30.71 16.17
C ARG A 240 -8.16 -29.23 15.83
N ILE A 241 -7.07 -28.55 15.45
CA ILE A 241 -7.14 -27.17 14.93
C ILE A 241 -7.95 -27.14 13.63
N GLN A 242 -7.73 -28.10 12.72
CA GLN A 242 -8.46 -28.20 11.47
C GLN A 242 -9.97 -28.43 11.69
N GLU A 243 -10.35 -29.26 12.66
CA GLU A 243 -11.75 -29.48 13.06
C GLU A 243 -12.41 -28.18 13.52
N LYS A 244 -11.72 -27.37 14.35
CA LYS A 244 -12.22 -26.07 14.78
C LYS A 244 -12.37 -25.06 13.65
N LEU A 245 -11.44 -25.07 12.69
CA LEU A 245 -11.58 -24.26 11.47
C LEU A 245 -12.80 -24.69 10.66
N THR A 246 -13.03 -26.00 10.52
CA THR A 246 -14.21 -26.53 9.81
C THR A 246 -15.51 -26.25 10.54
N GLU A 247 -15.53 -26.30 11.87
CA GLU A 247 -16.68 -25.90 12.70
C GLU A 247 -17.02 -24.40 12.53
N ALA A 248 -16.04 -23.56 12.23
CA ALA A 248 -16.21 -22.13 11.92
C ALA A 248 -16.54 -21.87 10.45
N ASP A 249 -17.03 -22.87 9.71
CA ASP A 249 -17.33 -22.78 8.29
C ASP A 249 -16.13 -22.34 7.40
N ILE A 250 -14.89 -22.59 7.83
CA ILE A 250 -13.69 -22.36 7.02
C ILE A 250 -13.38 -23.64 6.23
N PRO A 251 -13.63 -23.67 4.90
CA PRO A 251 -13.69 -24.92 4.13
C PRO A 251 -12.32 -25.41 3.64
N PHE A 252 -11.22 -24.92 4.24
CA PHE A 252 -9.87 -25.15 3.72
C PHE A 252 -9.05 -26.07 4.62
N MET A 253 -8.35 -27.02 4.01
CA MET A 253 -7.37 -27.87 4.69
C MET A 253 -6.03 -27.11 4.84
N LEU A 254 -5.88 -26.35 5.91
CA LEU A 254 -4.76 -25.41 6.08
C LEU A 254 -3.42 -26.10 6.38
N PHE A 255 -3.39 -27.32 6.93
CA PHE A 255 -2.12 -28.02 7.20
C PHE A 255 -1.65 -28.90 6.03
N LYS A 256 -2.26 -28.75 4.86
CA LYS A 256 -1.89 -29.45 3.63
C LYS A 256 -1.64 -28.44 2.52
N LYS A 257 -0.96 -28.88 1.45
CA LYS A 257 -0.81 -28.08 0.25
C LYS A 257 -2.19 -27.88 -0.39
N ALA A 258 -2.56 -26.63 -0.65
CA ALA A 258 -3.83 -26.27 -1.24
C ALA A 258 -3.93 -26.77 -2.68
N ASN A 259 -5.13 -27.21 -3.07
CA ASN A 259 -5.45 -27.46 -4.47
C ASN A 259 -5.55 -26.11 -5.18
N LEU A 260 -4.62 -25.85 -6.10
CA LEU A 260 -4.58 -24.60 -6.84
C LEU A 260 -5.74 -24.54 -7.84
N VAL A 261 -6.33 -23.35 -7.97
CA VAL A 261 -7.28 -22.99 -9.02
C VAL A 261 -6.54 -22.35 -10.20
N GLY A 262 -7.25 -22.08 -11.30
CA GLY A 262 -6.68 -21.58 -12.56
C GLY A 262 -5.58 -20.52 -12.41
N ASN A 263 -4.56 -20.60 -13.26
CA ASN A 263 -3.31 -19.81 -13.19
C ASN A 263 -2.44 -20.07 -11.94
N ASN A 264 -2.44 -21.30 -11.39
CA ASN A 264 -1.64 -21.69 -10.22
C ASN A 264 -1.88 -20.78 -9.00
N ARG A 265 -3.14 -20.39 -8.76
CA ARG A 265 -3.52 -19.52 -7.63
C ARG A 265 -4.16 -20.34 -6.53
N ASN A 266 -4.02 -19.90 -5.27
CA ASN A 266 -4.82 -20.48 -4.20
C ASN A 266 -6.31 -20.12 -4.42
N PRO A 267 -7.24 -20.95 -3.92
CA PRO A 267 -8.66 -20.61 -3.90
C PRO A 267 -8.92 -19.26 -3.22
N ASP A 268 -9.98 -18.58 -3.65
CA ASP A 268 -10.40 -17.34 -3.01
C ASP A 268 -10.70 -17.57 -1.51
N GLY A 269 -10.25 -16.66 -0.65
CA GLY A 269 -10.38 -16.79 0.80
C GLY A 269 -9.29 -17.62 1.49
N PHE A 270 -8.60 -18.52 0.79
CA PHE A 270 -7.59 -19.40 1.42
C PHE A 270 -6.50 -18.63 2.18
N ASN A 271 -5.92 -17.60 1.56
CA ASN A 271 -4.86 -16.81 2.20
C ASN A 271 -5.37 -16.12 3.47
N SER A 272 -6.60 -15.62 3.44
CA SER A 272 -7.24 -14.99 4.60
C SER A 272 -7.47 -16.01 5.72
N ALA A 273 -7.89 -17.24 5.40
CA ALA A 273 -8.04 -18.31 6.38
C ALA A 273 -6.72 -18.67 7.06
N VAL A 274 -5.61 -18.75 6.30
CA VAL A 274 -4.26 -18.93 6.86
C VAL A 274 -3.92 -17.81 7.86
N ALA A 275 -4.16 -16.55 7.48
CA ALA A 275 -3.85 -15.43 8.35
C ALA A 275 -4.69 -15.41 9.63
N VAL A 276 -5.99 -15.74 9.54
CA VAL A 276 -6.84 -15.83 10.73
C VAL A 276 -6.36 -16.95 11.65
N MET A 277 -6.06 -18.13 11.11
CA MET A 277 -5.50 -19.24 11.87
C MET A 277 -4.21 -18.82 12.60
N ILE A 278 -3.29 -18.15 11.92
CA ILE A 278 -2.06 -17.67 12.58
C ILE A 278 -2.37 -16.68 13.70
N VAL A 279 -3.25 -15.70 13.48
CA VAL A 279 -3.57 -14.65 14.47
C VAL A 279 -4.23 -15.25 15.72
N ILE A 280 -5.28 -16.06 15.54
CA ILE A 280 -6.04 -16.64 16.66
C ILE A 280 -5.19 -17.63 17.44
N PHE A 281 -4.52 -18.56 16.76
CA PHE A 281 -3.74 -19.58 17.44
C PHE A 281 -2.41 -19.01 17.99
N LYS A 282 -1.96 -17.84 17.53
CA LYS A 282 -0.89 -17.10 18.22
C LYS A 282 -1.37 -16.57 19.57
N SER A 283 -2.55 -15.96 19.65
CA SER A 283 -3.10 -15.51 20.94
C SER A 283 -3.38 -16.65 21.93
N LEU A 284 -3.57 -17.88 21.43
CA LEU A 284 -3.75 -19.08 22.26
C LEU A 284 -2.41 -19.76 22.65
N GLY A 285 -1.26 -19.19 22.25
CA GLY A 285 0.07 -19.67 22.64
C GLY A 285 0.58 -20.89 21.85
N TYR A 286 0.06 -21.15 20.64
CA TYR A 286 0.59 -22.21 19.77
C TYR A 286 1.84 -21.79 18.99
N PHE A 287 2.04 -20.48 18.83
CA PHE A 287 3.25 -19.90 18.26
C PHE A 287 4.04 -19.21 19.36
N LYS A 288 5.37 -19.17 19.22
CA LYS A 288 6.22 -18.45 20.18
C LYS A 288 5.98 -16.94 20.08
N GLU A 289 5.93 -16.27 21.24
CA GLU A 289 5.57 -14.85 21.32
C GLU A 289 6.59 -13.93 20.64
N ASP A 290 7.86 -14.34 20.59
CA ASP A 290 8.97 -13.57 20.02
C ASP A 290 8.95 -13.47 18.49
N PHE A 291 8.06 -14.19 17.81
CA PHE A 291 7.95 -14.15 16.35
C PHE A 291 6.81 -13.27 15.87
N SER A 292 7.09 -12.42 14.90
CA SER A 292 6.09 -11.62 14.19
C SER A 292 5.14 -12.49 13.34
N PHE A 293 4.00 -11.92 12.95
CA PHE A 293 3.09 -12.57 12.00
C PHE A 293 3.80 -12.98 10.70
N ASP A 294 4.64 -12.09 10.18
CA ASP A 294 5.37 -12.30 8.92
C ASP A 294 6.31 -13.50 8.99
N GLU A 295 7.01 -13.67 10.11
CA GLU A 295 7.92 -14.80 10.33
C GLU A 295 7.16 -16.12 10.49
N ILE A 296 6.03 -16.10 11.20
CA ILE A 296 5.16 -17.27 11.35
C ILE A 296 4.58 -17.68 10.00
N LEU A 297 4.11 -16.70 9.21
CA LEU A 297 3.56 -16.94 7.87
C LEU A 297 4.61 -17.54 6.94
N ASP A 298 5.83 -16.99 6.91
CA ASP A 298 6.90 -17.51 6.05
C ASP A 298 7.27 -18.95 6.42
N ALA A 299 7.33 -19.26 7.71
CA ALA A 299 7.59 -20.62 8.17
C ALA A 299 6.45 -21.58 7.82
N TYR A 300 5.19 -21.16 7.98
CA TYR A 300 4.01 -21.93 7.62
C TYR A 300 3.98 -22.26 6.11
N LEU A 301 4.24 -21.26 5.26
CA LEU A 301 4.27 -21.45 3.82
C LEU A 301 5.37 -22.43 3.40
N LYS A 302 6.54 -22.33 4.05
CA LYS A 302 7.65 -23.26 3.85
C LYS A 302 7.30 -24.69 4.27
N GLU A 303 6.64 -24.86 5.41
CA GLU A 303 6.28 -26.18 5.95
C GLU A 303 5.20 -26.86 5.10
N THR A 304 4.18 -26.11 4.68
CA THR A 304 3.03 -26.67 3.93
C THR A 304 3.25 -26.74 2.42
N GLY A 305 4.31 -26.09 1.91
CA GLY A 305 4.57 -25.98 0.47
C GLY A 305 3.55 -25.10 -0.27
N ASN A 306 2.82 -24.26 0.46
CA ASN A 306 1.89 -23.27 -0.08
C ASN A 306 2.62 -22.00 -0.50
N SER A 307 2.03 -21.24 -1.43
CA SER A 307 2.57 -19.96 -1.90
C SER A 307 1.48 -18.92 -1.99
N ILE A 308 1.78 -17.67 -1.63
CA ILE A 308 0.87 -16.54 -1.75
C ILE A 308 1.38 -15.57 -2.82
N GLY A 309 0.57 -15.31 -3.83
CA GLY A 309 0.87 -14.28 -4.83
C GLY A 309 0.93 -12.90 -4.20
N LYS A 310 1.92 -12.09 -4.57
CA LYS A 310 2.18 -10.74 -3.99
C LYS A 310 2.26 -10.78 -2.45
N ILE A 311 3.06 -11.68 -1.88
CA ILE A 311 3.19 -11.90 -0.43
C ILE A 311 3.36 -10.61 0.40
N ASN A 312 4.17 -9.65 -0.05
CA ASN A 312 4.38 -8.39 0.67
C ASN A 312 3.13 -7.52 0.72
N HIS A 313 2.31 -7.54 -0.33
CA HIS A 313 1.00 -6.89 -0.32
C HIS A 313 0.07 -7.62 0.65
N PHE A 314 0.04 -8.95 0.61
CA PHE A 314 -0.78 -9.72 1.55
C PHE A 314 -0.43 -9.43 3.01
N LYS A 315 0.86 -9.48 3.39
CA LYS A 315 1.34 -9.16 4.75
C LYS A 315 0.90 -7.79 5.25
N ARG A 316 0.86 -6.78 4.38
CA ARG A 316 0.43 -5.41 4.73
C ARG A 316 -1.07 -5.24 4.85
N HIS A 317 -1.88 -5.99 4.09
CA HIS A 317 -3.31 -5.72 3.93
C HIS A 317 -4.24 -6.85 4.37
N TYR A 318 -3.73 -7.99 4.87
CA TYR A 318 -4.58 -9.15 5.18
C TYR A 318 -5.71 -8.83 6.17
N MET A 319 -5.48 -7.95 7.16
CA MET A 319 -6.49 -7.54 8.13
C MET A 319 -7.67 -6.75 7.52
N LYS A 320 -7.45 -6.12 6.35
CA LYS A 320 -8.48 -5.36 5.62
C LYS A 320 -9.31 -6.25 4.69
N ASN A 321 -8.89 -7.49 4.45
CA ASN A 321 -9.57 -8.40 3.55
C ASN A 321 -10.94 -8.83 4.10
N LYS A 322 -11.99 -8.82 3.27
CA LYS A 322 -13.35 -9.21 3.67
C LYS A 322 -13.38 -10.63 4.28
N TYR A 323 -12.74 -11.60 3.63
CA TYR A 323 -12.69 -12.98 4.14
C TYR A 323 -11.95 -13.08 5.47
N PHE A 324 -10.93 -12.25 5.69
CA PHE A 324 -10.23 -12.26 6.97
C PHE A 324 -11.15 -11.82 8.11
N LYS A 325 -11.94 -10.76 7.89
CA LYS A 325 -12.89 -10.26 8.89
C LYS A 325 -13.96 -11.30 9.20
N THR A 326 -14.58 -11.87 8.16
CA THR A 326 -15.60 -12.91 8.29
C THR A 326 -15.05 -14.13 9.05
N TYR A 327 -13.98 -14.76 8.56
CA TYR A 327 -13.42 -15.94 9.23
C TYR A 327 -12.91 -15.66 10.65
N LYS A 328 -12.47 -14.43 10.92
CA LYS A 328 -12.07 -14.02 12.26
C LYS A 328 -13.29 -13.99 13.18
N GLU A 329 -14.37 -13.32 12.76
CA GLU A 329 -15.64 -13.28 13.50
C GLU A 329 -16.17 -14.70 13.74
N ASP A 330 -16.24 -15.54 12.70
CA ASP A 330 -16.72 -16.93 12.81
C ASP A 330 -15.93 -17.75 13.85
N LEU A 331 -14.59 -17.59 13.89
CA LEU A 331 -13.75 -18.27 14.88
C LEU A 331 -13.84 -17.67 16.29
N PHE A 332 -14.09 -16.36 16.40
CA PHE A 332 -14.31 -15.72 17.71
C PHE A 332 -15.63 -16.17 18.33
N ASP A 333 -16.68 -16.35 17.52
CA ASP A 333 -18.00 -16.78 17.97
C ASP A 333 -17.99 -18.22 18.54
N LEU A 334 -17.07 -19.07 18.07
CA LEU A 334 -16.85 -20.40 18.63
C LEU A 334 -16.17 -20.39 20.02
N ASN A 335 -15.67 -19.24 20.49
CA ASN A 335 -15.00 -19.08 21.78
C ASN A 335 -13.94 -20.17 22.06
N ILE A 336 -13.06 -20.41 21.08
CA ILE A 336 -12.09 -21.51 21.12
C ILE A 336 -11.11 -21.30 22.27
N SER A 337 -11.11 -22.22 23.24
CA SER A 337 -10.07 -22.31 24.26
C SER A 337 -8.82 -22.98 23.71
N LYS A 338 -7.70 -22.84 24.42
CA LYS A 338 -6.50 -23.65 24.12
C LYS A 338 -6.89 -25.13 24.20
N ILE A 339 -6.44 -25.88 23.20
CA ILE A 339 -6.69 -27.31 23.01
C ILE A 339 -5.52 -28.00 23.69
N ASP A 340 -5.80 -28.71 24.77
CA ASP A 340 -4.81 -29.46 25.54
C ASP A 340 -4.37 -30.75 24.83
#